data_AF-A0AAV7JT51-F1
#
_entry.id   AF-A0AAV7JT51-F1
#
_cell.length_a   1.000
_cell.length_b   1.000
_cell.length_c   1.000
_cell.angle_alpha   90.00
_cell.angle_beta   90.00
_cell.angle_gamma   90.00
#
_symmetry.space_group_name_H-M   'P 1'
#
loop_
_entity.id
_entity.type
_entity.pdbx_description
1 polymer ?
#
loop_
_entity_poly.entity_id
_entity_poly.type
_entity_poly.pdbx_seq_one_letter_code
_entity_poly.pdbx_strand_id
1 'polypeptide(L)'
;MASKELAAPCDLPEEVRAKNHQNTGAEGSPAPLPDFGYEYLDHTADIQLHSWGPNLSIAFEQCCVAMFGYITELEYVVPTFTQEITTEGDDLLSLLFHLLDEFLFLFSADPFFIPREVKITHLDIKNFKVTAIGRGETFDISKHPQGAEVKAITYSNMQVINSEDGKKWDCYVIVDI
;
A
#
# COMPACT_ATOMS: atom_id res chain seq x y z
N MET A 1 -24.79 18.59 23.83
CA MET A 1 -23.94 17.39 23.90
C MET A 1 -24.25 16.57 22.67
N ALA A 2 -23.37 16.58 21.66
CA ALA A 2 -23.55 15.77 20.45
C ALA A 2 -22.58 14.60 20.56
N SER A 3 -23.12 13.40 20.73
CA SER A 3 -22.37 12.15 20.71
C SER A 3 -21.83 11.95 19.29
N LYS A 4 -20.51 11.86 19.15
CA LYS A 4 -19.86 11.37 17.93
C LYS A 4 -20.17 9.87 17.80
N GLU A 5 -20.89 9.48 16.77
CA GLU A 5 -20.94 8.10 16.28
C GLU A 5 -19.50 7.70 15.90
N LEU A 6 -18.92 6.76 16.66
CA LEU A 6 -17.78 5.98 16.19
C LEU A 6 -18.27 5.09 15.06
N ALA A 7 -17.76 5.30 13.85
CA ALA A 7 -17.93 4.35 12.76
C ALA A 7 -17.35 2.99 13.17
N ALA A 8 -18.11 1.93 12.91
CA ALA A 8 -17.77 0.54 13.18
C ALA A 8 -16.42 0.11 12.57
N PRO A 9 -15.74 -0.92 13.14
CA PRO A 9 -14.56 -1.51 12.52
C PRO A 9 -14.93 -2.03 11.13
N CYS A 10 -14.24 -1.53 10.11
CA CYS A 10 -14.42 -1.97 8.74
C CYS A 10 -13.62 -3.26 8.58
N ASP A 11 -14.31 -4.41 8.64
CA ASP A 11 -13.74 -5.70 8.29
C ASP A 11 -13.40 -5.68 6.79
N LEU A 12 -12.12 -5.51 6.46
CA LEU A 12 -11.65 -5.70 5.09
C LEU A 12 -11.77 -7.19 4.72
N PRO A 13 -12.29 -7.53 3.52
CA PRO A 13 -12.37 -8.93 3.07
C PRO A 13 -11.00 -9.62 3.06
N GLU A 14 -10.96 -10.93 3.35
CA GLU A 14 -9.73 -11.77 3.33
C GLU A 14 -8.96 -11.74 1.98
N GLU A 15 -9.56 -11.20 0.92
CA GLU A 15 -9.10 -11.25 -0.47
C GLU A 15 -7.94 -10.29 -0.80
N VAL A 16 -7.58 -9.36 0.10
CA VAL A 16 -6.62 -8.25 -0.14
C VAL A 16 -5.16 -8.64 0.17
N ARG A 17 -4.86 -9.93 0.36
CA ARG A 17 -3.54 -10.41 0.83
C ARG A 17 -2.56 -10.64 -0.31
N ALA A 18 -1.26 -10.42 -0.05
CA ALA A 18 -0.17 -10.83 -0.91
C ALA A 18 -0.26 -12.33 -1.26
N LYS A 19 -0.39 -12.65 -2.55
CA LYS A 19 -0.14 -14.00 -3.04
C LYS A 19 1.37 -14.18 -3.20
N ASN A 20 2.03 -14.80 -2.22
CA ASN A 20 3.41 -15.21 -2.37
C ASN A 20 3.49 -16.36 -3.38
N HIS A 21 4.12 -16.15 -4.54
CA HIS A 21 4.48 -17.22 -5.47
C HIS A 21 5.67 -18.03 -4.92
N GLN A 22 5.51 -18.69 -3.76
CA GLN A 22 6.37 -19.79 -3.39
C GLN A 22 5.78 -21.10 -3.94
N ASN A 23 6.26 -21.44 -5.13
CA ASN A 23 6.24 -22.72 -5.82
C ASN A 23 5.54 -23.89 -5.07
N THR A 24 4.28 -24.17 -5.43
CA THR A 24 3.73 -25.53 -5.32
C THR A 24 3.37 -26.01 -6.72
N GLY A 25 4.01 -27.11 -7.13
CA GLY A 25 3.69 -27.79 -8.38
C GLY A 25 2.23 -28.25 -8.37
N ALA A 26 1.37 -27.50 -9.05
CA ALA A 26 0.06 -27.92 -9.47
C ALA A 26 -0.24 -27.19 -10.78
N GLU A 27 -0.26 -27.93 -11.89
CA GLU A 27 -0.78 -27.45 -13.16
C GLU A 27 -2.26 -27.09 -12.98
N GLY A 28 -2.53 -25.81 -12.83
CA GLY A 28 -3.86 -25.22 -12.80
C GLY A 28 -3.73 -23.74 -13.10
N SER A 29 -4.52 -23.23 -14.04
CA SER A 29 -4.60 -21.78 -14.33
C SER A 29 -4.80 -21.03 -13.02
N PRO A 30 -4.02 -19.98 -12.72
CA PRO A 30 -4.14 -19.24 -11.47
C PRO A 30 -5.59 -18.75 -11.32
N ALA A 31 -6.16 -18.93 -10.12
CA ALA A 31 -7.48 -18.40 -9.81
C ALA A 31 -7.52 -16.89 -10.16
N PRO A 32 -8.65 -16.39 -10.69
CA PRO A 32 -8.77 -14.97 -11.05
C PRO A 32 -8.36 -14.10 -9.86
N LEU A 33 -7.66 -13.01 -10.16
CA LEU A 33 -7.29 -12.02 -9.15
C LEU A 33 -8.57 -11.38 -8.58
N PRO A 34 -8.57 -11.02 -7.28
CA PRO A 34 -9.63 -10.19 -6.72
C PRO A 34 -9.69 -8.83 -7.41
N ASP A 35 -10.81 -8.11 -7.25
CA ASP A 35 -11.03 -6.79 -7.89
C ASP A 35 -9.96 -5.74 -7.53
N PHE A 36 -9.31 -5.90 -6.38
CA PHE A 36 -8.17 -5.12 -5.94
C PHE A 36 -7.26 -5.92 -5.03
N GLY A 37 -5.99 -5.53 -4.93
CA GLY A 37 -5.02 -6.19 -4.08
C GLY A 37 -3.59 -5.83 -4.44
N TYR A 38 -2.65 -6.61 -3.91
CA TYR A 38 -1.24 -6.51 -4.23
C TYR A 38 -0.55 -7.88 -4.16
N GLU A 39 0.62 -7.97 -4.78
CA GLU A 39 1.52 -9.10 -4.73
C GLU A 39 2.98 -8.62 -4.77
N TYR A 40 3.90 -9.51 -4.45
CA TYR A 40 5.33 -9.24 -4.51
C TYR A 40 5.95 -10.05 -5.64
N LEU A 41 6.74 -9.39 -6.48
CA LEU A 41 7.44 -9.99 -7.60
C LEU A 41 8.94 -9.96 -7.34
N ASP A 42 9.61 -11.10 -7.57
CA ASP A 42 11.06 -11.22 -7.41
C ASP A 42 11.79 -10.34 -8.42
N HIS A 43 12.66 -9.45 -7.92
CA HIS A 43 13.60 -8.65 -8.72
C HIS A 43 15.04 -8.95 -8.24
N THR A 44 16.05 -8.72 -9.07
CA THR A 44 17.40 -9.32 -8.97
C THR A 44 18.25 -8.97 -7.72
N ALA A 45 17.69 -8.32 -6.70
CA ALA A 45 18.22 -8.08 -5.36
C ALA A 45 17.18 -7.37 -4.46
N ASP A 46 16.24 -6.67 -5.09
CA ASP A 46 15.16 -5.89 -4.49
C ASP A 46 13.83 -6.64 -4.54
N ILE A 47 12.77 -6.02 -4.01
CA ILE A 47 11.40 -6.48 -4.24
C ILE A 47 10.63 -5.49 -5.11
N GLN A 48 9.85 -6.03 -6.06
CA GLN A 48 8.89 -5.24 -6.81
C GLN A 48 7.49 -5.43 -6.21
N LEU A 49 6.91 -4.34 -5.72
CA LEU A 49 5.52 -4.25 -5.32
C LEU A 49 4.67 -4.14 -6.59
N HIS A 50 3.70 -5.03 -6.73
CA HIS A 50 2.65 -4.92 -7.74
C HIS A 50 1.31 -4.74 -7.04
N SER A 51 0.59 -3.66 -7.29
CA SER A 51 -0.74 -3.41 -6.74
C SER A 51 -1.75 -3.06 -7.82
N TRP A 52 -3.01 -3.40 -7.59
CA TRP A 52 -4.08 -3.12 -8.55
C TRP A 52 -5.40 -2.73 -7.88
N GLY A 53 -6.28 -2.11 -8.66
CA GLY A 53 -7.64 -1.83 -8.25
C GLY A 53 -8.54 -1.31 -9.39
N PRO A 54 -9.85 -1.14 -9.11
CA PRO A 54 -10.82 -0.68 -10.10
C PRO A 54 -10.66 0.81 -10.44
N ASN A 55 -9.83 1.54 -9.71
CA ASN A 55 -9.49 2.94 -9.95
C ASN A 55 -8.10 3.25 -9.38
N LEU A 56 -7.52 4.37 -9.82
CA LEU A 56 -6.19 4.83 -9.43
C LEU A 56 -6.02 4.96 -7.91
N SER A 57 -7.05 5.46 -7.21
CA SER A 57 -7.00 5.59 -5.74
C SER A 57 -6.82 4.24 -5.07
N ILE A 58 -7.60 3.22 -5.45
CA ILE A 58 -7.46 1.88 -4.86
C ILE A 58 -6.07 1.29 -5.18
N ALA A 59 -5.57 1.44 -6.41
CA ALA A 59 -4.25 0.92 -6.76
C ALA A 59 -3.12 1.56 -5.92
N PHE A 60 -3.20 2.88 -5.66
CA PHE A 60 -2.25 3.61 -4.80
C PHE A 60 -2.39 3.21 -3.32
N GLU A 61 -3.63 3.08 -2.82
CA GLU A 61 -3.91 2.58 -1.47
C GLU A 61 -3.28 1.19 -1.26
N GLN A 62 -3.50 0.28 -2.21
CA GLN A 62 -2.93 -1.06 -2.17
C GLN A 62 -1.40 -1.07 -2.29
N CYS A 63 -0.81 -0.12 -3.01
CA CYS A 63 0.66 0.02 -3.07
C CYS A 63 1.25 0.37 -1.71
N CYS A 64 0.60 1.28 -0.97
CA CYS A 64 1.01 1.64 0.39
C CYS A 64 0.87 0.43 1.34
N VAL A 65 -0.25 -0.30 1.25
CA VAL A 65 -0.47 -1.51 2.05
C VAL A 65 0.56 -2.59 1.71
N ALA A 66 0.91 -2.77 0.44
CA ALA A 66 1.95 -3.71 0.01
C ALA A 66 3.31 -3.39 0.63
N MET A 67 3.70 -2.11 0.64
CA MET A 67 4.96 -1.69 1.25
C MET A 67 5.03 -2.08 2.74
N PHE A 68 3.99 -1.78 3.53
CA PHE A 68 3.97 -2.12 4.96
C PHE A 68 3.76 -3.62 5.23
N GLY A 69 3.04 -4.31 4.36
CA GLY A 69 2.89 -5.77 4.42
C GLY A 69 4.20 -6.51 4.17
N TYR A 70 5.20 -5.86 3.57
CA TYR A 70 6.54 -6.41 3.42
C TYR A 70 7.40 -6.17 4.67
N ILE A 71 7.13 -5.06 5.38
CA ILE A 71 7.81 -4.70 6.64
C ILE A 71 7.36 -5.59 7.80
N THR A 72 6.06 -5.90 7.90
CA THR A 72 5.52 -6.79 8.95
C THR A 72 4.15 -7.36 8.58
N GLU A 73 3.71 -8.34 9.34
CA GLU A 73 2.38 -8.94 9.23
C GLU A 73 1.30 -7.97 9.75
N LEU A 74 0.58 -7.33 8.83
CA LEU A 74 -0.43 -6.30 9.15
C LEU A 74 -1.62 -6.79 9.97
N GLU A 75 -1.82 -8.10 10.12
CA GLU A 75 -2.89 -8.65 10.96
C GLU A 75 -2.70 -8.34 12.46
N TYR A 76 -1.44 -8.19 12.90
CA TYR A 76 -1.10 -7.80 14.26
C TYR A 76 -1.24 -6.30 14.50
N VAL A 77 -1.30 -5.50 13.43
CA VAL A 77 -1.49 -4.06 13.50
C VAL A 77 -2.97 -3.77 13.82
N VAL A 78 -3.21 -2.97 14.85
CA VAL A 78 -4.51 -2.54 15.33
C VAL A 78 -4.67 -1.06 14.98
N PRO A 79 -5.75 -0.66 14.28
CA PRO A 79 -5.95 0.72 13.85
C PRO A 79 -6.40 1.62 15.03
N THR A 80 -5.47 1.94 15.93
CA THR A 80 -5.72 2.71 17.16
C THR A 80 -5.72 4.22 16.93
N PHE A 81 -4.94 4.71 15.96
CA PHE A 81 -4.94 6.12 15.55
C PHE A 81 -4.73 6.27 14.05
N THR A 82 -4.83 7.51 13.58
CA THR A 82 -4.79 7.86 12.15
C THR A 82 -3.74 8.93 11.88
N GLN A 83 -3.01 8.77 10.78
CA GLN A 83 -2.13 9.82 10.24
C GLN A 83 -2.66 10.24 8.87
N GLU A 84 -2.81 11.54 8.67
CA GLU A 84 -3.17 12.12 7.37
C GLU A 84 -1.94 12.75 6.74
N ILE A 85 -1.71 12.46 5.47
CA ILE A 85 -0.65 13.05 4.66
C ILE A 85 -1.25 13.66 3.39
N THR A 86 -0.59 14.71 2.90
CA THR A 86 -0.92 15.31 1.61
C THR A 86 0.37 15.53 0.85
N THR A 87 0.45 14.96 -0.35
CA THR A 87 1.63 15.04 -1.20
C THR A 87 1.23 15.54 -2.59
N GLU A 88 2.20 16.07 -3.31
CA GLU A 88 2.04 16.56 -4.69
C GLU A 88 3.20 16.08 -5.55
N GLY A 89 3.00 15.96 -6.86
CA GLY A 89 4.00 15.54 -7.83
C GLY A 89 3.89 16.34 -9.13
N ASP A 90 4.76 16.00 -10.09
CA ASP A 90 4.74 16.58 -11.44
C ASP A 90 3.98 15.69 -12.44
N ASP A 91 3.77 14.43 -12.09
CA ASP A 91 3.07 13.40 -12.85
C ASP A 91 2.54 12.28 -11.91
N LEU A 92 1.92 11.23 -12.47
CA LEU A 92 1.43 10.11 -11.68
C LEU A 92 2.54 9.29 -11.00
N LEU A 93 3.73 9.22 -11.59
CA LEU A 93 4.84 8.44 -11.04
C LEU A 93 5.41 9.14 -9.81
N SER A 94 5.71 10.43 -9.93
CA SER A 94 6.16 11.26 -8.82
C SER A 94 5.10 11.41 -7.72
N LEU A 95 3.80 11.43 -8.08
CA LEU A 95 2.73 11.42 -7.08
C LEU A 95 2.71 10.12 -6.27
N LEU A 96 2.84 8.96 -6.92
CA LEU A 96 2.94 7.67 -6.23
C LEU A 96 4.21 7.60 -5.38
N PHE A 97 5.35 8.03 -5.93
CA PHE A 97 6.63 8.07 -5.22
C PHE A 97 6.51 8.88 -3.92
N HIS A 98 6.06 10.14 -3.99
CA HIS A 98 5.97 11.00 -2.81
C HIS A 98 4.94 10.48 -1.80
N LEU A 99 3.84 9.86 -2.26
CA LEU A 99 2.87 9.22 -1.36
C LEU A 99 3.52 8.09 -0.55
N LEU A 100 4.26 7.20 -1.20
CA LEU A 100 4.94 6.08 -0.54
C LEU A 100 6.07 6.58 0.37
N ASP A 101 6.87 7.53 -0.11
CA ASP A 101 8.00 8.10 0.63
C ASP A 101 7.56 8.83 1.91
N GLU A 102 6.46 9.57 1.86
CA GLU A 102 5.91 10.25 3.04
C GLU A 102 5.37 9.25 4.08
N PHE A 103 4.71 8.17 3.64
CA PHE A 103 4.33 7.09 4.55
C PHE A 103 5.54 6.36 5.14
N LEU A 104 6.57 6.10 4.33
CA LEU A 104 7.82 5.50 4.80
C LEU A 104 8.50 6.41 5.82
N PHE A 105 8.51 7.72 5.59
CA PHE A 105 9.03 8.70 6.54
C PHE A 105 8.28 8.66 7.89
N LEU A 106 6.94 8.57 7.88
CA LEU A 106 6.14 8.42 9.09
C LEU A 106 6.48 7.15 9.88
N PHE A 107 6.93 6.10 9.21
CA PHE A 107 7.42 4.88 9.84
C PHE A 107 8.87 5.01 10.35
N SER A 108 9.73 5.76 9.66
CA SER A 108 11.14 5.94 10.03
C SER A 108 11.36 6.99 11.12
N ALA A 109 10.41 7.90 11.35
CA ALA A 109 10.48 8.95 12.37
C ALA A 109 9.45 8.71 13.50
N ASP A 110 9.70 9.25 14.69
CA ASP A 110 8.72 9.23 15.79
C ASP A 110 7.36 9.74 15.29
N PRO A 111 6.25 8.96 15.44
CA PRO A 111 6.05 7.86 16.39
C PRO A 111 6.20 6.44 15.81
N PHE A 112 6.99 6.25 14.75
CA PHE A 112 7.17 4.97 14.03
C PHE A 112 5.84 4.38 13.57
N PHE A 113 5.05 5.20 12.87
CA PHE A 113 3.68 4.85 12.50
C PHE A 113 3.66 3.75 11.45
N ILE A 114 2.88 2.69 11.70
CA ILE A 114 2.58 1.65 10.73
C ILE A 114 1.07 1.60 10.44
N PRO A 115 0.63 1.91 9.21
CA PRO A 115 -0.76 1.76 8.82
C PRO A 115 -1.09 0.29 8.52
N ARG A 116 -2.23 -0.17 9.06
CA ARG A 116 -2.87 -1.42 8.60
C ARG A 116 -3.66 -1.20 7.31
N GLU A 117 -4.26 -0.02 7.19
CA GLU A 117 -5.06 0.38 6.04
C GLU A 117 -4.71 1.81 5.64
N VAL A 118 -4.77 2.08 4.34
CA VAL A 118 -4.58 3.40 3.75
C VAL A 118 -5.80 3.72 2.90
N LYS A 119 -6.31 4.95 3.03
CA LYS A 119 -7.44 5.46 2.27
C LYS A 119 -7.11 6.80 1.65
N ILE A 120 -7.22 6.91 0.33
CA ILE A 120 -7.15 8.18 -0.38
C ILE A 120 -8.50 8.88 -0.23
N THR A 121 -8.48 10.04 0.43
CA THR A 121 -9.66 10.88 0.66
C THR A 121 -9.84 11.93 -0.43
N HIS A 122 -8.74 12.33 -1.08
CA HIS A 122 -8.76 13.26 -2.20
C HIS A 122 -7.67 12.91 -3.21
N LEU A 123 -8.03 12.90 -4.50
CA LEU A 123 -7.09 12.71 -5.61
C LEU A 123 -7.41 13.72 -6.72
N ASP A 124 -6.51 14.66 -6.94
CA ASP A 124 -6.55 15.61 -8.04
C ASP A 124 -5.51 15.23 -9.08
N ILE A 125 -5.95 14.56 -10.14
CA ILE A 125 -5.09 14.10 -11.23
C ILE A 125 -4.61 15.28 -12.08
N LYS A 126 -5.34 16.40 -12.11
CA LYS A 126 -4.98 17.55 -12.95
C LYS A 126 -3.79 18.31 -12.36
N ASN A 127 -3.75 18.42 -11.04
CA ASN A 127 -2.69 19.11 -10.32
C ASN A 127 -1.73 18.13 -9.61
N PHE A 128 -1.85 16.82 -9.88
CA PHE A 128 -1.07 15.74 -9.28
C PHE A 128 -0.95 15.89 -7.76
N LYS A 129 -2.09 15.91 -7.07
CA LYS A 129 -2.15 16.05 -5.62
C LYS A 129 -2.99 14.94 -5.00
N VAL A 130 -2.51 14.37 -3.91
CA VAL A 130 -3.20 13.30 -3.19
C VAL A 130 -3.22 13.60 -1.69
N THR A 131 -4.36 13.35 -1.06
CA THR A 131 -4.51 13.31 0.39
C THR A 131 -4.93 11.90 0.78
N ALA A 132 -4.21 11.31 1.73
CA ALA A 132 -4.45 9.96 2.21
C ALA A 132 -4.44 9.89 3.73
N ILE A 133 -5.25 8.99 4.28
CA ILE A 133 -5.31 8.68 5.70
C ILE A 133 -4.84 7.24 5.88
N GLY A 134 -3.77 7.05 6.65
CA GLY A 134 -3.39 5.75 7.19
C GLY A 134 -4.07 5.52 8.54
N ARG A 135 -4.58 4.32 8.80
CA ARG A 135 -5.10 3.92 10.12
C ARG A 135 -4.29 2.73 10.64
N GLY A 136 -3.75 2.87 11.84
CA GLY A 136 -2.73 1.96 12.35
C GLY A 136 -2.33 2.29 13.78
N GLU A 137 -1.07 2.00 14.10
CA GLU A 137 -0.49 2.30 15.41
C GLU A 137 1.04 2.51 15.32
N THR A 138 1.69 2.71 16.45
CA THR A 138 3.16 2.74 16.55
C THR A 138 3.72 1.33 16.46
N PHE A 139 4.77 1.15 15.66
CA PHE A 139 5.45 -0.13 15.54
C PHE A 139 6.08 -0.58 16.87
N ASP A 140 5.75 -1.80 17.31
CA ASP A 140 6.27 -2.44 18.51
C ASP A 140 6.88 -3.80 18.17
N ILE A 141 8.19 -3.94 18.39
CA ILE A 141 8.97 -5.17 18.12
C ILE A 141 8.43 -6.39 18.88
N SER A 142 7.81 -6.18 20.05
CA SER A 142 7.24 -7.29 20.84
C SER A 142 5.91 -7.80 20.29
N LYS A 143 5.24 -6.99 19.45
CA LYS A 143 3.91 -7.26 18.90
C LYS A 143 3.95 -7.60 17.42
N HIS A 144 4.80 -6.93 16.65
CA HIS A 144 4.85 -7.00 15.19
C HIS A 144 6.05 -7.84 14.74
N PRO A 145 5.82 -8.99 14.06
CA PRO A 145 6.90 -9.80 13.50
C PRO A 145 7.77 -8.96 12.55
N GLN A 146 9.08 -8.99 12.72
CA GLN A 146 9.97 -8.21 11.87
C GLN A 146 10.15 -8.91 10.52
N GLY A 147 9.62 -8.31 9.45
CA GLY A 147 9.86 -8.69 8.07
C GLY A 147 11.18 -8.11 7.55
N ALA A 148 11.17 -7.64 6.31
CA ALA A 148 12.31 -6.92 5.74
C ALA A 148 12.19 -5.41 5.98
N GLU A 149 13.30 -4.74 6.21
CA GLU A 149 13.33 -3.28 6.25
C GLU A 149 13.20 -2.74 4.82
N VAL A 150 12.37 -1.72 4.61
CA VAL A 150 12.34 -0.97 3.35
C VAL A 150 13.13 0.31 3.57
N LYS A 151 14.19 0.52 2.81
CA LYS A 151 15.10 1.67 2.94
C LYS A 151 14.68 2.87 2.11
N ALA A 152 14.22 2.62 0.89
CA ALA A 152 13.87 3.67 -0.06
C ALA A 152 12.91 3.20 -1.15
N ILE A 153 12.11 4.13 -1.65
CA ILE A 153 11.32 3.96 -2.88
C ILE A 153 12.21 4.30 -4.08
N THR A 154 12.07 3.59 -5.20
CA THR A 154 12.86 3.86 -6.40
C THR A 154 11.99 4.13 -7.62
N TYR A 155 12.47 5.00 -8.52
CA TYR A 155 11.89 5.16 -9.85
C TYR A 155 12.27 4.03 -10.83
N SER A 156 13.10 3.08 -10.39
CA SER A 156 13.56 1.98 -11.25
C SER A 156 12.37 1.13 -11.67
N ASN A 157 12.10 1.11 -12.98
CA ASN A 157 10.96 0.40 -13.57
C ASN A 157 9.60 0.71 -12.88
N MET A 158 9.43 1.94 -12.38
CA MET A 158 8.17 2.38 -11.81
C MET A 158 7.12 2.55 -12.91
N GLN A 159 5.93 2.00 -12.71
CA GLN A 159 4.85 2.06 -13.70
C GLN A 159 3.51 2.32 -13.02
N VAL A 160 2.68 3.15 -13.66
CA VAL A 160 1.26 3.34 -13.33
C VAL A 160 0.49 3.15 -14.62
N ILE A 161 -0.20 2.01 -14.75
CA ILE A 161 -0.85 1.57 -15.98
C ILE A 161 -2.36 1.66 -15.79
N ASN A 162 -3.02 2.33 -16.72
CA ASN A 162 -4.46 2.27 -16.88
C ASN A 162 -4.78 1.22 -17.97
N SER A 163 -5.44 0.15 -17.55
CA SER A 163 -5.80 -1.00 -18.36
C SER A 163 -7.32 -1.08 -18.55
N GLU A 164 -7.74 -1.87 -19.55
CA GLU A 164 -9.15 -2.21 -19.77
C GLU A 164 -10.08 -1.00 -19.91
N ASP A 165 -9.65 0.02 -20.67
CA ASP A 165 -10.40 1.25 -20.91
C ASP A 165 -10.79 2.01 -19.62
N GLY A 166 -9.91 2.02 -18.60
CA GLY A 166 -10.17 2.73 -17.34
C GLY A 166 -10.77 1.89 -16.23
N LYS A 167 -11.01 0.59 -16.47
CA LYS A 167 -11.63 -0.30 -15.48
C LYS A 167 -10.64 -0.91 -14.50
N LYS A 168 -9.35 -0.91 -14.84
CA LYS A 168 -8.30 -1.47 -13.98
C LYS A 168 -7.08 -0.56 -13.99
N TRP A 169 -6.50 -0.37 -12.81
CA TRP A 169 -5.24 0.33 -12.63
C TRP A 169 -4.25 -0.59 -11.97
N ASP A 170 -3.03 -0.64 -12.50
CA ASP A 170 -1.92 -1.44 -12.01
C ASP A 170 -0.74 -0.51 -11.69
N CYS A 171 -0.10 -0.71 -10.55
CA CYS A 171 1.09 0.02 -10.13
C CYS A 171 2.23 -0.97 -9.88
N TYR A 172 3.42 -0.64 -10.39
CA TYR A 172 4.64 -1.41 -10.17
C TYR A 172 5.69 -0.49 -9.57
N VAL A 173 6.24 -0.86 -8.41
CA VAL A 173 7.24 -0.06 -7.69
C VAL A 173 8.33 -0.97 -7.16
N ILE A 174 9.60 -0.67 -7.47
CA ILE A 174 10.74 -1.35 -6.86
C ILE A 174 11.16 -0.59 -5.61
N VAL A 175 11.34 -1.31 -4.50
CA VAL A 175 11.82 -0.76 -3.23
C VAL A 175 13.15 -1.39 -2.84
N ASP A 176 14.05 -0.57 -2.33
CA ASP A 176 15.34 -1.00 -1.76
C ASP A 176 15.10 -1.54 -0.35
N ILE A 177 15.70 -2.70 -0.03
CA ILE A 177 15.51 -3.44 1.23
C ILE A 177 16.83 -3.62 1.99
#